data_AF-A0A8H7ABU2-F1
#
_entry.id   AF-A0A8H7ABU2-F1
#
_cell.length_a   1.000
_cell.length_b   1.000
_cell.length_c   1.000
_cell.angle_alpha   90.00
_cell.angle_beta   90.00
_cell.angle_gamma   90.00
#
_symmetry.space_group_name_H-M   'P 1'
#
loop_
_entity.id
_entity.type
_entity.pdbx_description
1 polymer ?
#
loop_
_entity_poly.entity_id
_entity_poly.type
_entity_poly.pdbx_seq_one_letter_code
_entity_poly.pdbx_strand_id
1 'polypeptide(L)'
;MLHAHRHSIADKTIIELGAGGGLVGLAVAQGSQTTKPLIITDQLSMLGLMQQNIALNSLEKRVIAGRLDWGASISPSLEAHFSTHASLPDEQFPDVVLAADCVYFEPAFPLLLQTMHRLLGPETLCYFCFKKRRKADWRFIRAMKKQFEVGDARYDDQHQDKRDGIYLYEVRRKPRSNPVHQ
;
A
#
# COMPACT_ATOMS: atom_id res chain seq x y z
N MET A 1 -3.56 -8.48 -13.05
CA MET A 1 -3.81 -8.25 -11.61
C MET A 1 -5.14 -7.54 -11.34
N LEU A 2 -5.33 -6.27 -11.74
CA LEU A 2 -6.63 -5.57 -11.59
C LEU A 2 -7.81 -6.28 -12.27
N HIS A 3 -7.60 -6.85 -13.47
CA HIS A 3 -8.64 -7.60 -14.18
C HIS A 3 -9.13 -8.84 -13.41
N ALA A 4 -8.22 -9.55 -12.74
CA ALA A 4 -8.53 -10.75 -11.97
C ALA A 4 -9.18 -10.45 -10.60
N HIS A 5 -8.93 -9.25 -10.04
CA HIS A 5 -9.37 -8.86 -8.69
C HIS A 5 -10.40 -7.72 -8.68
N ARG A 6 -10.95 -7.36 -9.85
CA ARG A 6 -11.90 -6.23 -10.01
C ARG A 6 -13.09 -6.27 -9.05
N HIS A 7 -13.57 -7.45 -8.69
CA HIS A 7 -14.70 -7.65 -7.78
C HIS A 7 -14.28 -7.68 -6.31
N SER A 8 -13.03 -8.08 -6.00
CA SER A 8 -12.56 -8.19 -4.61
C SER A 8 -12.16 -6.84 -3.99
N ILE A 9 -12.09 -5.77 -4.79
CA ILE A 9 -11.70 -4.42 -4.34
C ILE A 9 -12.85 -3.40 -4.33
N ALA A 10 -14.05 -3.77 -4.78
CA ALA A 10 -15.16 -2.84 -4.98
C ALA A 10 -15.60 -2.12 -3.68
N ASP A 11 -15.66 -2.84 -2.55
CA ASP A 11 -16.10 -2.27 -1.26
C ASP A 11 -14.95 -2.09 -0.26
N LYS A 12 -13.72 -2.13 -0.75
CA LYS A 12 -12.51 -2.05 0.06
C LYS A 12 -12.05 -0.60 0.20
N THR A 13 -11.60 -0.25 1.40
CA THR A 13 -10.86 1.00 1.65
C THR A 13 -9.42 0.81 1.19
N ILE A 14 -8.94 1.70 0.34
CA ILE A 14 -7.64 1.57 -0.32
C ILE A 14 -6.81 2.81 -0.05
N ILE A 15 -5.56 2.61 0.37
CA ILE A 15 -4.55 3.67 0.50
C ILE A 15 -3.29 3.31 -0.29
N GLU A 16 -2.74 4.26 -1.03
CA GLU A 16 -1.45 4.14 -1.71
C GLU A 16 -0.35 4.93 -0.98
N LEU A 17 0.78 4.29 -0.73
CA LEU A 17 1.99 4.89 -0.15
C LEU A 17 2.96 5.30 -1.25
N GLY A 18 3.49 6.53 -1.18
CA GLY A 18 4.51 7.01 -2.10
C GLY A 18 4.00 7.05 -3.54
N ALA A 19 2.80 7.59 -3.72
CA ALA A 19 2.07 7.56 -4.99
C ALA A 19 2.77 8.36 -6.11
N GLY A 20 3.62 9.32 -5.75
CA GLY A 20 4.25 10.26 -6.68
C GLY A 20 3.20 11.05 -7.47
N GLY A 21 3.02 10.70 -8.73
CA GLY A 21 1.97 11.25 -9.59
C GLY A 21 0.60 10.56 -9.45
N GLY A 22 0.51 9.44 -8.74
CA GLY A 22 -0.73 8.69 -8.53
C GLY A 22 -1.02 7.60 -9.55
N LEU A 23 -0.06 7.21 -10.40
CA LEU A 23 -0.32 6.29 -11.53
C LEU A 23 -1.05 5.01 -11.10
N VAL A 24 -0.61 4.34 -10.03
CA VAL A 24 -1.20 3.08 -9.60
C VAL A 24 -2.59 3.29 -9.02
N GLY A 25 -2.77 4.20 -8.07
CA GLY A 25 -4.07 4.50 -7.48
C GLY A 25 -5.10 5.00 -8.51
N LEU A 26 -4.69 5.83 -9.46
CA LEU A 26 -5.55 6.30 -10.54
C LEU A 26 -5.94 5.16 -11.50
N ALA A 27 -4.98 4.29 -11.86
CA ALA A 27 -5.27 3.11 -12.69
C ALA A 27 -6.21 2.13 -11.98
N VAL A 28 -6.02 1.91 -10.68
CA VAL A 28 -6.92 1.11 -9.83
C VAL A 28 -8.30 1.74 -9.83
N ALA A 29 -8.41 3.05 -9.62
CA ALA A 29 -9.68 3.75 -9.65
C ALA A 29 -10.37 3.58 -11.01
N GLN A 30 -9.70 3.83 -12.14
CA GLN A 30 -10.31 3.64 -13.46
C GLN A 30 -10.73 2.19 -13.75
N GLY A 31 -9.90 1.22 -13.36
CA GLY A 31 -10.11 -0.19 -13.66
C GLY A 31 -11.06 -0.93 -12.72
N SER A 32 -11.55 -0.28 -11.67
CA SER A 32 -12.40 -0.91 -10.65
C SER A 32 -13.64 -0.08 -10.34
N GLN A 33 -14.67 -0.72 -9.78
CA GLN A 33 -15.88 -0.06 -9.31
C GLN A 33 -15.80 0.09 -7.78
N THR A 34 -14.96 1.00 -7.32
CA THR A 34 -14.89 1.31 -5.88
C THR A 34 -16.11 2.11 -5.45
N THR A 35 -16.77 1.68 -4.38
CA THR A 35 -17.86 2.41 -3.73
C THR A 35 -17.34 3.45 -2.74
N LYS A 36 -16.11 3.26 -2.26
CA LYS A 36 -15.39 4.18 -1.36
C LYS A 36 -14.27 4.92 -2.13
N PRO A 37 -13.91 6.15 -1.70
CA PRO A 37 -12.76 6.85 -2.26
C PRO A 37 -11.45 6.08 -2.03
N LEU A 38 -10.60 6.01 -3.05
CA LEU A 38 -9.22 5.55 -2.94
C LEU A 38 -8.35 6.73 -2.49
N ILE A 39 -7.48 6.51 -1.50
CA ILE A 39 -6.61 7.55 -0.97
C ILE A 39 -5.20 7.37 -1.55
N ILE A 40 -4.68 8.35 -2.29
CA ILE A 40 -3.27 8.35 -2.72
C ILE A 40 -2.47 9.27 -1.82
N THR A 41 -1.32 8.79 -1.31
CA THR A 41 -0.52 9.56 -0.36
C THR A 41 0.94 9.65 -0.75
N ASP A 42 1.52 10.80 -0.42
CA ASP A 42 2.95 11.08 -0.60
C ASP A 42 3.37 12.25 0.32
N GLN A 43 4.62 12.72 0.20
CA GLN A 43 5.12 13.90 0.88
C GLN A 43 4.46 15.19 0.34
N LEU A 44 4.51 16.26 1.13
CA LEU A 44 3.81 17.52 0.82
C LEU A 44 4.11 18.08 -0.59
N SER A 45 5.36 17.95 -1.07
CA SER A 45 5.77 18.47 -2.38
C SER A 45 5.06 17.78 -3.55
N MET A 46 4.51 16.59 -3.36
CA MET A 46 3.81 15.82 -4.39
C MET A 46 2.30 16.05 -4.37
N LEU A 47 1.76 16.71 -3.34
CA LEU A 47 0.32 16.89 -3.18
C LEU A 47 -0.33 17.61 -4.37
N GLY A 48 0.30 18.69 -4.85
CA GLY A 48 -0.19 19.43 -6.02
C GLY A 48 -0.21 18.59 -7.30
N LEU A 49 0.82 17.79 -7.54
CA LEU A 49 0.88 16.90 -8.71
C LEU A 49 -0.20 15.81 -8.64
N MET A 50 -0.37 15.18 -7.47
CA MET A 50 -1.42 14.18 -7.27
C MET A 50 -2.81 14.77 -7.55
N GLN A 51 -3.11 15.96 -7.03
CA GLN A 51 -4.38 16.66 -7.27
C GLN A 51 -4.60 16.98 -8.75
N GLN A 52 -3.56 17.48 -9.44
CA GLN A 52 -3.63 17.73 -10.88
C GLN A 52 -3.93 16.45 -11.67
N ASN A 53 -3.26 15.35 -11.35
CA ASN A 53 -3.46 14.09 -12.07
C ASN A 53 -4.82 13.45 -11.76
N ILE A 54 -5.37 13.61 -10.55
CA ILE A 54 -6.75 13.23 -10.25
C ILE A 54 -7.72 13.97 -11.18
N ALA A 55 -7.56 15.29 -11.32
CA ALA A 55 -8.43 16.12 -12.14
C ALA A 55 -8.31 15.79 -13.64
N LEU A 56 -7.07 15.60 -14.13
CA LEU A 56 -6.82 15.22 -15.52
C LEU A 56 -7.46 13.87 -15.91
N ASN A 57 -7.71 13.00 -14.93
CA ASN A 57 -8.37 11.71 -15.14
C ASN A 57 -9.86 11.71 -14.76
N SER A 58 -10.43 12.87 -14.38
CA SER A 58 -11.82 13.02 -13.93
C SER A 58 -12.19 12.10 -12.76
N LEU A 59 -11.29 11.97 -11.79
CA LEU A 59 -11.38 11.06 -10.65
C LEU A 59 -11.65 11.75 -9.31
N GLU A 60 -12.00 13.03 -9.28
CA GLU A 60 -12.16 13.84 -8.07
C GLU A 60 -13.22 13.29 -7.10
N LYS A 61 -14.22 12.55 -7.62
CA LYS A 61 -15.25 11.89 -6.81
C LYS A 61 -14.81 10.54 -6.25
N ARG A 62 -13.69 10.01 -6.71
CA ARG A 62 -13.27 8.62 -6.47
C ARG A 62 -11.88 8.50 -5.86
N VAL A 63 -11.06 9.54 -5.96
CA VAL A 63 -9.69 9.54 -5.48
C VAL A 63 -9.42 10.81 -4.68
N ILE A 64 -8.81 10.66 -3.52
CA ILE A 64 -8.42 11.75 -2.63
C ILE A 64 -6.90 11.75 -2.52
N ALA A 65 -6.27 12.90 -2.74
CA ALA A 65 -4.84 13.07 -2.48
C ALA A 65 -4.63 13.52 -1.01
N GLY A 66 -3.77 12.80 -0.30
CA GLY A 66 -3.41 13.09 1.09
C GLY A 66 -1.90 13.19 1.29
N ARG A 67 -1.49 13.87 2.36
CA ARG A 67 -0.09 13.87 2.81
C ARG A 67 0.13 12.73 3.80
N LEU A 68 1.16 11.92 3.57
CA LEU A 68 1.65 10.96 4.53
C LEU A 68 3.17 10.84 4.40
N ASP A 69 3.90 11.55 5.25
CA ASP A 69 5.34 11.37 5.37
C ASP A 69 5.61 10.07 6.12
N TRP A 70 6.46 9.21 5.56
CA TRP A 70 6.75 7.93 6.20
C TRP A 70 7.37 8.14 7.58
N GLY A 71 6.92 7.33 8.55
CA GLY A 71 7.31 7.41 9.95
C GLY A 71 6.51 8.41 10.77
N ALA A 72 5.69 9.27 10.13
CA ALA A 72 4.71 10.10 10.82
C ALA A 72 3.48 9.29 11.27
N SER A 73 2.78 9.78 12.29
CA SER A 73 1.47 9.22 12.68
C SER A 73 0.46 9.40 11.55
N ILE A 74 -0.46 8.44 11.42
CA ILE A 74 -1.57 8.58 10.48
C ILE A 74 -2.51 9.66 11.03
N SER A 75 -2.93 10.60 10.19
CA SER A 75 -3.82 11.67 10.65
C SER A 75 -5.25 11.15 10.80
N PRO A 76 -6.04 11.73 11.73
CA PRO A 76 -7.46 11.38 11.86
C PRO A 76 -8.26 11.55 10.56
N SER A 77 -7.85 12.49 9.70
CA SER A 77 -8.47 12.70 8.39
C SER A 77 -8.24 11.54 7.42
N LEU A 78 -7.09 10.86 7.49
CA LEU A 78 -6.83 9.65 6.70
C LEU A 78 -7.53 8.44 7.33
N GLU A 79 -7.45 8.31 8.65
CA GLU A 79 -8.09 7.20 9.38
C GLU A 79 -9.61 7.18 9.19
N ALA A 80 -10.27 8.34 9.10
CA ALA A 80 -11.70 8.43 8.83
C ALA A 80 -12.16 7.74 7.52
N HIS A 81 -11.24 7.43 6.61
CA HIS A 81 -11.52 6.68 5.38
C HIS A 81 -11.31 5.17 5.50
N PHE A 82 -10.82 4.67 6.64
CA PHE A 82 -10.51 3.27 6.87
C PHE A 82 -11.73 2.48 7.35
N SER A 83 -11.61 1.15 7.33
CA SER A 83 -12.63 0.23 7.79
C SER A 83 -12.31 -0.27 9.20
N THR A 84 -13.34 -0.56 10.00
CA THR A 84 -13.18 -1.35 11.22
C THR A 84 -12.90 -2.80 10.84
N HIS A 85 -11.88 -3.41 11.43
CA HIS A 85 -11.59 -4.84 11.27
C HIS A 85 -12.34 -5.64 12.32
N ALA A 86 -12.91 -6.79 11.97
CA ALA A 86 -13.72 -7.59 12.89
C ALA A 86 -12.93 -8.06 14.11
N SER A 87 -11.63 -8.28 13.93
CA SER A 87 -10.70 -8.71 14.97
C SER A 87 -10.28 -7.60 15.95
N LEU A 88 -10.43 -6.32 15.59
CA LEU A 88 -10.05 -5.15 16.40
C LEU A 88 -11.09 -4.03 16.20
N PRO A 89 -12.26 -4.12 16.86
CA PRO A 89 -13.38 -3.21 16.61
C PRO A 89 -13.13 -1.74 17.03
N ASP A 90 -12.16 -1.51 17.92
CA ASP A 90 -11.80 -0.18 18.43
C ASP A 90 -10.70 0.51 17.60
N GLU A 91 -10.16 -0.18 16.58
CA GLU A 91 -9.09 0.34 15.71
C GLU A 91 -9.57 0.37 14.24
N GLN A 92 -9.05 1.32 13.47
CA GLN A 92 -9.39 1.48 12.05
C GLN A 92 -8.18 1.18 11.18
N PHE A 93 -8.38 0.39 10.13
CA PHE A 93 -7.33 0.01 9.19
C PHE A 93 -7.85 0.01 7.75
N PRO A 94 -7.01 0.37 6.76
CA PRO A 94 -7.37 0.15 5.37
C PRO A 94 -7.57 -1.34 5.11
N ASP A 95 -8.45 -1.68 4.17
CA ASP A 95 -8.56 -3.04 3.69
C ASP A 95 -7.36 -3.41 2.80
N VAL A 96 -6.91 -2.44 1.98
CA VAL A 96 -5.81 -2.61 1.03
C VAL A 96 -4.82 -1.47 1.14
N VAL A 97 -3.53 -1.82 1.16
CA VAL A 97 -2.42 -0.88 0.99
C VAL A 97 -1.75 -1.16 -0.36
N LEU A 98 -1.46 -0.12 -1.12
CA LEU A 98 -0.66 -0.19 -2.34
C LEU A 98 0.68 0.50 -2.07
N ALA A 99 1.78 -0.12 -2.49
CA ALA A 99 3.10 0.50 -2.45
C ALA A 99 3.86 0.08 -3.70
N ALA A 100 4.12 1.03 -4.59
CA ALA A 100 4.81 0.77 -5.85
C ALA A 100 6.11 1.56 -5.91
N ASP A 101 7.21 0.84 -6.04
CA ASP A 101 8.54 1.40 -6.22
C ASP A 101 9.04 2.32 -5.10
N CYS A 102 8.58 2.08 -3.87
CA CYS A 102 8.95 2.87 -2.68
C CYS A 102 10.39 2.59 -2.16
N VAL A 103 11.13 1.66 -2.78
CA VAL A 103 12.45 1.18 -2.30
C VAL A 103 13.57 1.73 -3.17
N TYR A 104 13.97 2.99 -2.92
CA TYR A 104 15.08 3.63 -3.65
C TYR A 104 15.97 4.54 -2.77
N PHE A 105 15.53 4.94 -1.59
CA PHE A 105 16.30 5.79 -0.67
C PHE A 105 16.45 5.10 0.69
N GLU A 106 17.65 4.59 0.97
CA GLU A 106 17.90 3.74 2.14
C GLU A 106 17.58 4.36 3.50
N PRO A 107 17.86 5.66 3.75
CA PRO A 107 17.49 6.29 5.01
C PRO A 107 15.98 6.27 5.29
N ALA A 108 15.15 6.16 4.26
CA ALA A 108 13.69 6.07 4.39
C ALA A 108 13.18 4.65 4.67
N PHE A 109 14.01 3.61 4.56
CA PHE A 109 13.60 2.21 4.74
C PHE A 109 12.97 1.94 6.12
N PRO A 110 13.56 2.40 7.26
CA PRO A 110 12.94 2.20 8.57
C PRO A 110 11.61 2.94 8.71
N LEU A 111 11.51 4.14 8.14
CA LEU A 111 10.31 4.98 8.18
C LEU A 111 9.15 4.34 7.40
N LEU A 112 9.44 3.78 6.23
CA LEU A 112 8.46 3.03 5.43
C LEU A 112 7.97 1.79 6.19
N LEU A 113 8.87 1.01 6.80
CA LEU A 113 8.48 -0.15 7.62
C LEU A 113 7.58 0.25 8.80
N GLN A 114 7.91 1.35 9.49
CA GLN A 114 7.09 1.88 10.57
C GLN A 114 5.69 2.27 10.08
N THR A 115 5.59 2.91 8.92
CA THR A 115 4.32 3.30 8.29
C THR A 115 3.49 2.07 7.93
N MET A 116 4.12 1.05 7.33
CA MET A 116 3.46 -0.23 7.06
C MET A 116 2.95 -0.88 8.34
N HIS A 117 3.68 -0.80 9.46
CA HIS A 117 3.21 -1.36 10.73
C HIS A 117 1.96 -0.66 11.28
N ARG A 118 1.80 0.64 11.03
CA ARG A 118 0.60 1.40 11.42
C ARG A 118 -0.60 1.09 10.52
N LEU A 119 -0.36 0.86 9.23
CA LEU A 119 -1.43 0.62 8.27
C LEU A 119 -1.87 -0.84 8.17
N LEU A 120 -0.97 -1.81 8.39
CA LEU A 120 -1.28 -3.23 8.25
C LEU A 120 -1.93 -3.77 9.53
N GLY A 121 -3.24 -3.57 9.62
CA GLY A 121 -4.13 -4.27 10.55
C GLY A 121 -4.22 -5.78 10.27
N PRO A 122 -4.89 -6.54 11.14
CA PRO A 122 -4.97 -8.00 11.04
C PRO A 122 -5.55 -8.51 9.71
N GLU A 123 -6.49 -7.78 9.12
CA GLU A 123 -7.18 -8.18 7.87
C GLU A 123 -6.65 -7.42 6.65
N THR A 124 -5.69 -6.50 6.84
CA THR A 124 -5.14 -5.65 5.77
C THR A 124 -4.31 -6.51 4.81
N LEU A 125 -4.48 -6.28 3.51
CA LEU A 125 -3.59 -6.80 2.49
C LEU A 125 -2.78 -5.66 1.86
N CYS A 126 -1.46 -5.78 1.87
CA CYS A 126 -0.61 -4.85 1.15
C CYS A 126 -0.08 -5.48 -0.15
N TYR A 127 -0.29 -4.82 -1.28
CA TYR A 127 0.38 -5.13 -2.53
C TYR A 127 1.63 -4.27 -2.65
N PHE A 128 2.79 -4.91 -2.49
CA PHE A 128 4.09 -4.25 -2.46
C PHE A 128 4.88 -4.60 -3.73
N CYS A 129 4.95 -3.65 -4.66
CA CYS A 129 5.75 -3.75 -5.88
C CYS A 129 7.09 -3.04 -5.69
N PHE A 130 8.20 -3.67 -6.07
CA PHE A 130 9.49 -2.96 -6.16
C PHE A 130 10.36 -3.49 -7.30
N LYS A 131 11.19 -2.60 -7.84
CA LYS A 131 12.24 -2.97 -8.79
C LYS A 131 13.58 -3.06 -8.08
N LYS A 132 14.24 -4.22 -8.17
CA LYS A 132 15.61 -4.41 -7.68
C LYS A 132 16.58 -3.66 -8.58
N ARG A 133 17.12 -2.54 -8.11
CA ARG A 133 18.14 -1.75 -8.81
C ARG A 133 19.53 -1.96 -8.22
N ARG A 134 19.62 -2.10 -6.89
CA ARG A 134 20.88 -2.19 -6.15
C ARG A 134 20.83 -3.35 -5.16
N LYS A 135 22.00 -3.83 -4.74
CA LYS A 135 22.11 -4.84 -3.66
C LYS A 135 21.47 -4.36 -2.36
N ALA A 136 21.50 -3.05 -2.10
CA ALA A 136 20.93 -2.43 -0.93
C ALA A 136 19.41 -2.62 -0.80
N ASP A 137 18.69 -2.68 -1.93
CA ASP A 137 17.21 -2.77 -1.93
C ASP A 137 16.76 -4.09 -1.24
N TRP A 138 17.57 -5.14 -1.33
CA TRP A 138 17.33 -6.39 -0.60
C TRP A 138 17.36 -6.24 0.92
N ARG A 139 18.03 -5.22 1.48
CA ARG A 139 18.01 -4.96 2.92
C ARG A 139 16.61 -4.61 3.39
N PHE A 140 15.89 -3.77 2.64
CA PHE A 140 14.49 -3.46 2.92
C PHE A 140 13.65 -4.74 2.87
N ILE A 141 13.75 -5.52 1.80
CA ILE A 141 12.93 -6.74 1.65
C ILE A 141 13.22 -7.76 2.75
N ARG A 142 14.47 -7.93 3.17
CA ARG A 142 14.82 -8.81 4.31
C ARG A 142 14.23 -8.28 5.62
N ALA A 143 14.27 -6.97 5.85
CA ALA A 143 13.69 -6.36 7.04
C ALA A 143 12.15 -6.50 7.04
N MET A 144 11.50 -6.28 5.91
CA MET A 144 10.06 -6.50 5.71
C MET A 144 9.68 -7.95 6.01
N LYS A 145 10.39 -8.93 5.43
CA LYS A 145 10.15 -10.38 5.68
C LYS A 145 10.35 -10.80 7.14
N LYS A 146 11.18 -10.08 7.90
CA LYS A 146 11.33 -10.33 9.34
C LYS A 146 10.11 -9.87 10.14
N GLN A 147 9.45 -8.78 9.72
CA GLN A 147 8.36 -8.15 10.48
C GLN A 147 6.97 -8.56 9.99
N PHE A 148 6.84 -8.94 8.73
CA PHE A 148 5.56 -9.24 8.07
C PHE A 148 5.56 -10.66 7.48
N GLU A 149 4.36 -11.19 7.25
CA GLU A 149 4.18 -12.33 6.36
C GLU A 149 4.23 -11.81 4.93
N VAL A 150 5.06 -12.42 4.08
CA VAL A 150 5.33 -11.95 2.73
C VAL A 150 5.24 -13.12 1.76
N GLY A 151 4.21 -13.11 0.94
CA GLY A 151 4.00 -14.04 -0.17
C GLY A 151 4.28 -13.36 -1.51
N ASP A 152 4.57 -14.16 -2.52
CA ASP A 152 4.57 -13.69 -3.91
C ASP A 152 3.13 -13.54 -4.41
N ALA A 153 2.77 -12.37 -4.95
CA ALA A 153 1.49 -12.20 -5.62
C ALA A 153 1.48 -13.01 -6.93
N ARG A 154 0.33 -13.59 -7.28
CA ARG A 154 0.17 -14.37 -8.52
C ARG A 154 -0.47 -13.53 -9.62
N TYR A 155 0.15 -13.52 -10.79
CA TYR A 155 -0.34 -12.87 -12.01
C TYR A 155 0.41 -13.42 -13.22
N ASP A 156 -0.18 -13.26 -14.40
CA ASP A 156 0.26 -13.95 -15.63
C ASP A 156 1.74 -13.69 -15.98
N ASP A 157 2.18 -12.43 -15.89
CA ASP A 157 3.54 -12.02 -16.29
C ASP A 157 4.61 -12.18 -15.19
N GLN A 158 4.26 -12.78 -14.04
CA GLN A 158 5.12 -12.82 -12.85
C GLN A 158 6.52 -13.38 -13.11
N HIS A 159 6.63 -14.41 -13.96
CA HIS A 159 7.92 -15.02 -14.26
C HIS A 159 8.84 -14.10 -15.06
N GLN A 160 8.29 -13.35 -16.01
CA GLN A 160 9.05 -12.41 -16.83
C GLN A 160 9.46 -11.20 -15.99
N ASP A 161 8.53 -10.60 -15.25
CA ASP A 161 8.81 -9.45 -14.38
C ASP A 161 9.91 -9.75 -13.36
N LYS A 162 9.89 -10.95 -12.75
CA LYS A 162 10.96 -11.38 -11.82
C LYS A 162 12.33 -11.49 -12.50
N ARG A 163 12.40 -11.88 -13.78
CA ARG A 163 13.65 -11.88 -14.55
C ARG A 163 14.15 -10.46 -14.81
N ASP A 164 13.23 -9.53 -15.02
CA ASP A 164 13.51 -8.09 -15.18
C ASP A 164 13.75 -7.37 -13.84
N GLY A 165 13.76 -8.13 -12.74
CA GLY A 165 14.03 -7.64 -11.38
C GLY A 165 12.85 -6.87 -10.76
N ILE A 166 11.65 -7.04 -11.31
CA ILE A 166 10.39 -6.50 -10.77
C ILE A 166 9.73 -7.59 -9.93
N TYR A 167 9.36 -7.25 -8.70
CA TYR A 167 8.74 -8.17 -7.77
C TYR A 167 7.46 -7.54 -7.22
N LEU A 168 6.40 -8.34 -7.14
CA LEU A 168 5.14 -7.97 -6.51
C LEU A 168 4.85 -8.97 -5.38
N TYR A 169 4.71 -8.45 -4.17
CA TYR A 169 4.43 -9.22 -2.98
C TYR A 169 3.04 -8.92 -2.44
N GLU A 170 2.43 -9.94 -1.85
CA GLU A 170 1.34 -9.82 -0.89
C GLU A 170 1.94 -9.79 0.52
N VAL A 171 1.71 -8.71 1.25
CA VAL A 171 2.28 -8.48 2.58
C VAL A 171 1.15 -8.35 3.60
N ARG A 172 1.24 -9.12 4.69
CA ARG A 172 0.27 -9.16 5.78
C ARG A 172 0.95 -9.02 7.14
N ARG A 173 0.20 -8.54 8.14
CA ARG A 173 0.65 -8.57 9.54
C ARG A 173 0.85 -10.03 9.95
N LYS A 174 1.95 -10.32 10.65
CA LYS A 174 2.12 -11.66 11.26
C LYS A 174 1.05 -11.87 12.33
N PRO A 175 0.49 -13.10 12.47
CA PRO A 175 -0.32 -13.44 13.62
C PRO A 175 0.49 -13.16 14.90
N ARG A 176 -0.15 -12.60 15.93
CA ARG A 176 0.49 -12.55 17.25
C ARG A 176 0.75 -14.00 17.66
N SER A 177 2.01 -14.38 17.83
CA SER A 177 2.35 -15.63 18.48
C SER A 177 1.78 -15.56 19.89
N ASN A 178 0.85 -16.46 20.26
CA ASN A 178 0.45 -16.60 21.66
C ASN A 178 1.73 -16.81 22.48
N PRO A 179 1.95 -16.04 23.57
CA PRO A 179 3.02 -16.37 24.49
C PRO A 179 2.74 -17.79 25.00
N VAL A 180 3.66 -18.71 24.74
CA VAL A 180 3.66 -20.01 25.38
C VAL A 180 3.83 -19.72 26.87
N HIS A 181 2.75 -19.85 27.64
CA HIS A 181 2.83 -19.85 29.09
C HIS A 181 3.72 -21.05 29.48
N GLN A 182 4.94 -20.76 29.93
CA GLN A 182 5.75 -21.67 30.74
C GLN A 182 5.40 -21.44 32.20
#